data_AF-A0A7X7HN31-F1
#
_entry.id   AF-A0A7X7HN31-F1
#
_cell.length_a   1.000
_cell.length_b   1.000
_cell.length_c   1.000
_cell.angle_alpha   90.00
_cell.angle_beta   90.00
_cell.angle_gamma   90.00
#
_symmetry.space_group_name_H-M   'P 1'
#
loop_
_entity.id
_entity.type
_entity.pdbx_description
1 polymer ?
#
loop_
_entity_poly.entity_id
_entity_poly.type
_entity_poly.pdbx_seq_one_letter_code
_entity_poly.pdbx_strand_id
1 'polypeptide(L)' 'MNIFVAKLSSVTKAEDLQELFSKFGEVISAKVIMDRETG' A
#
# COMPACT_ATOMS: atom_id res chain seq x y z
N MET A 1 10.12 -10.63 -1.82
CA MET A 1 10.35 -9.95 -0.53
C MET A 1 9.05 -9.26 -0.15
N ASN A 2 8.59 -9.41 1.09
CA ASN A 2 7.35 -8.79 1.57
C ASN A 2 7.70 -7.72 2.59
N ILE A 3 7.06 -6.56 2.50
CA ILE A 3 7.28 -5.44 3.42
C ILE A 3 5.94 -5.01 4.01
N PHE A 4 5.97 -4.59 5.26
CA PHE A 4 4.81 -4.02 5.95
C PHE A 4 4.99 -2.52 6.08
N VAL A 5 3.99 -1.75 5.64
CA VAL A 5 4.00 -0.28 5.71
C VAL A 5 2.87 0.15 6.63
N ALA A 6 3.23 0.82 7.73
CA ALA A 6 2.30 1.27 8.77
C ALA A 6 2.09 2.79 8.70
N LYS A 7 1.09 3.28 9.45
CA LYS A 7 0.75 4.72 9.56
C LYS A 7 0.45 5.37 8.21
N LEU A 8 -0.16 4.61 7.30
CA LEU A 8 -0.69 5.15 6.05
C LEU A 8 -1.90 6.04 6.35
N SER A 9 -2.06 7.09 5.53
CA SER A 9 -3.26 7.92 5.58
C SER A 9 -4.46 7.09 5.11
N SER A 10 -5.67 7.37 5.62
CA SER A 10 -6.89 6.68 5.19
C SER A 10 -7.23 6.88 3.71
N VAL A 11 -6.67 7.93 3.08
CA VAL A 11 -6.84 8.18 1.64
C VAL A 11 -5.87 7.38 0.78
N THR A 12 -4.85 6.73 1.37
CA THR A 12 -3.83 5.98 0.62
C THR A 12 -4.42 4.69 0.05
N LYS A 13 -4.21 4.48 -1.24
CA LYS A 13 -4.68 3.32 -1.99
C LYS A 13 -3.52 2.39 -2.37
N ALA A 14 -3.87 1.19 -2.81
CA ALA A 14 -2.88 0.22 -3.28
C ALA A 14 -2.10 0.72 -4.52
N GLU A 15 -2.77 1.51 -5.38
CA GLU A 15 -2.17 2.12 -6.57
C GLU A 15 -1.06 3.11 -6.20
N ASP A 16 -1.29 3.96 -5.19
CA ASP A 16 -0.28 4.90 -4.69
C ASP A 16 0.97 4.18 -4.19
N LEU A 17 0.78 3.03 -3.52
CA LEU A 17 1.90 2.19 -3.06
C LEU A 17 2.63 1.54 -4.23
N GLN A 18 1.92 1.02 -5.23
CA GLN A 18 2.57 0.43 -6.41
C GLN A 18 3.42 1.48 -7.14
N GLU A 19 2.87 2.66 -7.39
CA GLU A 19 3.58 3.74 -8.07
C GLU A 19 4.80 4.20 -7.25
N LEU A 20 4.62 4.45 -5.95
CA LEU A 20 5.69 4.93 -5.07
C LEU A 20 6.86 3.94 -4.96
N PHE A 21 6.58 2.63 -4.91
CA PHE A 21 7.59 1.60 -4.77
C PHE A 21 8.15 1.09 -6.11
N SER A 22 7.51 1.37 -7.25
CA SER A 22 7.97 0.97 -8.58
C SER A 22 9.41 1.44 -8.90
N LYS A 23 9.81 2.59 -8.34
CA LYS A 23 11.17 3.15 -8.51
C LYS A 23 12.27 2.32 -7.83
N PHE A 24 11.91 1.41 -6.93
CA PHE A 24 12.84 0.52 -6.23
C PHE A 24 12.82 -0.91 -6.78
N GLY A 25 11.94 -1.21 -7.73
CA GLY A 25 11.79 -2.52 -8.35
C GLY A 25 10.34 -2.85 -8.72
N GLU A 26 10.12 -4.04 -9.28
CA GLU A 26 8.80 -4.51 -9.64
C GLU A 26 7.95 -4.81 -8.38
N VAL A 27 6.73 -4.26 -8.34
CA VAL A 27 5.74 -4.54 -7.29
C VAL A 27 4.74 -5.56 -7.81
N ILE A 28 4.87 -6.82 -7.39
CA ILE A 28 3.97 -7.90 -7.81
C ILE A 28 2.56 -7.72 -7.23
N SER A 29 2.47 -7.21 -6.00
CA SER A 29 1.19 -7.01 -5.31
C SER A 29 1.32 -5.97 -4.21
N ALA A 30 0.27 -5.16 -4.05
CA ALA A 30 0.10 -4.24 -2.93
C ALA A 30 -1.32 -4.36 -2.40
N LYS A 31 -1.49 -4.40 -1.08
CA LYS A 31 -2.79 -4.46 -0.42
C LYS A 31 -2.82 -3.46 0.74
N VAL A 32 -3.77 -2.53 0.69
CA VAL A 32 -4.09 -1.66 1.81
C VAL A 32 -5.18 -2.34 2.62
N ILE A 33 -4.91 -2.56 3.91
CA ILE A 33 -5.89 -3.10 4.84
C ILE A 33 -6.48 -1.92 5.57
N MET A 34 -7.75 -1.65 5.31
CA MET A 34 -8.54 -0.64 6.01
C MET A 34 -9.49 -1.34 6.98
N ASP A 35 -9.84 -0.62 8.04
CA ASP A 35 -10.86 -1.10 8.96
C ASP A 35 -12.20 -1.28 8.22
N ARG A 36 -12.93 -2.35 8.51
CA ARG A 36 -14.16 -2.68 7.77
C ARG A 36 -15.36 -1.84 8.23
N GLU A 37 -15.33 -1.31 9.44
CA GLU A 37 -16.44 -0.55 10.02
C GLU A 37 -16.28 0.96 9.80
N THR A 38 -15.04 1.45 9.77
CA THR A 38 -14.74 2.89 9.65
C THR A 38 -13.93 3.28 8.42
N GLY A 39 -13.56 2.32 7.56
CA GLY A 39 -12.70 2.51 6.39
C GLY A 39 -13.37 3.12 5.17
#